data_AF-A0A3M9YHK9-F1
#
_entry.id   AF-A0A3M9YHK9-F1
#
_cell.length_a   1.000
_cell.length_b   1.000
_cell.length_c   1.000
_cell.angle_alpha   90.00
_cell.angle_beta   90.00
_cell.angle_gamma   90.00
#
_symmetry.space_group_name_H-M   'P 1'
#
loop_
_entity.id
_entity.type
_entity.pdbx_description
1 polymer ?
#
loop_
_entity_poly.entity_id
_entity_poly.type
_entity_poly.pdbx_seq_one_letter_code
_entity_poly.pdbx_strand_id
1 'polypeptide(L)'
;MSIGTASRLETLRVLSRQASPAAPDTEDADADARCYWSVFILEKAFSPTYSVLSSQDDAPGLPSNPCLPPGVSEPALEAVQTDHQQNQEPKAGIVSPSVQIISIWGDICAYLSSIRKGKTEIPWSSNSTYSQIQVQLHQFELDLAPPHRFENILVKHRSPSELHSYREYWSPWTIMQLSSHAALAVLNHPFLHLVALRGRECRAQPKLFMQHIIDQSLFHTGWVIRLLQTFEEMELEINDPLMGHQVAATAIIPCLFQFSQDQQMASKAREGLFLCERFLERLSVKWPHIRHKLNILRQLHSAAESRPDSSTITFDPGYFWDILVSPPSYGASDGSSPFAAMSAADDPRSTLHVTTKFVQPWPDEQTRLVSQVDPPFFSQPSGTSDDQILLDDLFSQFQDVAIRGRATTNNQDVPDLFAFQARDTLAPRTGKVAQRPQQAEHRPAGLGFH
;
A
#
# COMPACT_ATOMS: atom_id res chain seq x y z
N MET A 1 13.41 -21.73 7.59
CA MET A 1 14.03 -22.03 8.92
C MET A 1 15.17 -21.08 9.27
N SER A 2 16.04 -20.66 8.34
CA SER A 2 17.19 -19.79 8.64
C SER A 2 16.84 -18.42 9.24
N ILE A 3 15.89 -17.68 8.65
CA ILE A 3 15.56 -16.29 9.06
C ILE A 3 15.13 -16.22 10.52
N GLY A 4 14.15 -17.03 10.95
CA GLY A 4 13.71 -17.04 12.36
C GLY A 4 14.78 -17.48 13.36
N THR A 5 15.83 -18.21 12.93
CA THR A 5 17.02 -18.45 13.77
C THR A 5 17.89 -17.20 13.85
N ALA A 6 18.11 -16.50 12.73
CA ALA A 6 18.85 -15.23 12.71
C ALA A 6 18.18 -14.16 13.58
N SER A 7 16.86 -13.96 13.48
CA SER A 7 16.13 -13.00 14.34
C SER A 7 16.33 -13.31 15.82
N ARG A 8 16.26 -14.60 16.21
CA ARG A 8 16.49 -15.02 17.60
C ARG A 8 17.93 -14.83 18.06
N LEU A 9 18.92 -15.06 17.18
CA LEU A 9 20.33 -14.81 17.50
C LEU A 9 20.59 -13.31 17.70
N GLU A 10 19.99 -12.44 16.89
CA GLU A 10 20.11 -10.99 17.07
C GLU A 10 19.38 -10.50 18.33
N THR A 11 18.18 -11.02 18.67
CA THR A 11 17.56 -10.76 19.98
C THR A 11 18.48 -11.16 21.14
N LEU A 12 19.14 -12.33 21.07
CA LEU A 12 20.11 -12.75 22.09
C LEU A 12 21.36 -11.87 22.14
N ARG A 13 21.85 -11.38 20.98
CA ARG A 13 22.97 -10.43 20.87
C ARG A 13 22.65 -9.10 21.55
N VAL A 14 21.46 -8.55 21.29
CA VAL A 14 20.98 -7.30 21.92
C VAL A 14 20.89 -7.46 23.44
N LEU A 15 20.23 -8.52 23.92
CA LEU A 15 20.13 -8.83 25.36
C LEU A 15 21.52 -9.02 26.02
N SER A 16 22.44 -9.71 25.35
CA SER A 16 23.81 -9.90 25.86
C SER A 16 24.60 -8.60 25.99
N ARG A 17 24.31 -7.60 25.15
CA ARG A 17 24.97 -6.29 25.19
C ARG A 17 24.35 -5.35 26.22
N GLN A 18 23.03 -5.39 26.39
CA GLN A 18 22.37 -4.71 27.52
C GLN A 18 22.90 -5.21 28.87
N ALA A 19 23.21 -6.52 28.98
CA ALA A 19 23.84 -7.10 30.17
C ALA A 19 25.33 -6.76 30.36
N SER A 20 26.02 -6.26 29.33
CA SER A 20 27.44 -5.89 29.38
C SER A 20 27.73 -4.64 28.53
N PRO A 21 27.41 -3.44 29.04
CA PRO A 21 27.61 -2.18 28.34
C PRO A 21 29.09 -1.75 28.37
N ALA A 22 29.94 -2.47 27.66
CA ALA A 22 31.19 -1.91 27.16
C ALA A 22 30.86 -0.86 26.10
N ALA A 23 31.60 0.25 26.07
CA ALA A 23 31.48 1.23 24.99
C ALA A 23 31.97 0.58 23.68
N PRO A 24 31.13 0.38 22.66
CA PRO A 24 31.57 -0.16 21.38
C PRO A 24 32.36 0.91 20.62
N ASP A 25 33.39 0.49 19.89
CA ASP A 25 34.01 1.37 18.90
C ASP A 25 32.97 1.72 17.80
N THR A 26 33.11 2.90 17.19
CA THR A 26 32.09 3.41 16.26
C THR A 26 31.92 2.55 15.00
N GLU A 27 32.97 1.85 14.58
CA GLU A 27 32.92 0.93 13.43
C GLU A 27 32.17 -0.37 13.78
N ASP A 28 32.38 -0.92 14.98
CA ASP A 28 31.61 -2.07 15.48
C ASP A 28 30.12 -1.70 15.55
N ALA A 29 29.78 -0.53 16.11
CA ALA A 29 28.40 -0.07 16.22
C ALA A 29 27.67 0.06 14.88
N ASP A 30 28.33 0.52 13.82
CA ASP A 30 27.75 0.58 12.47
C ASP A 30 27.56 -0.81 11.85
N ALA A 31 28.54 -1.71 12.05
CA ALA A 31 28.45 -3.10 11.62
C ALA A 31 27.31 -3.86 12.35
N ASP A 32 27.12 -3.59 13.64
CA ASP A 32 26.00 -4.12 14.44
C ASP A 32 24.65 -3.64 13.93
N ALA A 33 24.51 -2.32 13.68
CA ALA A 33 23.30 -1.75 13.11
C ALA A 33 22.98 -2.37 11.74
N ARG A 34 23.97 -2.48 10.84
CA ARG A 34 23.79 -3.16 9.55
C ARG A 34 23.35 -4.61 9.70
N CYS A 35 23.90 -5.34 10.69
CA CYS A 35 23.53 -6.72 10.96
C CYS A 35 22.06 -6.83 11.39
N TYR A 36 21.66 -6.09 12.43
CA TYR A 36 20.28 -6.05 12.92
C TYR A 36 19.29 -5.68 11.81
N TRP A 37 19.54 -4.57 11.11
CA TRP A 37 18.62 -4.07 10.08
C TRP A 37 18.56 -4.96 8.84
N SER A 38 19.64 -5.69 8.51
CA SER A 38 19.59 -6.73 7.46
C SER A 38 18.70 -7.91 7.86
N VAL A 39 18.77 -8.39 9.11
CA VAL A 39 17.90 -9.48 9.59
C VAL A 39 16.44 -9.01 9.67
N PHE A 40 16.19 -7.78 10.14
CA PHE A 40 14.87 -7.15 10.13
C PHE A 40 14.29 -7.06 8.71
N ILE A 41 15.07 -6.61 7.72
CA ILE A 41 14.65 -6.55 6.31
C ILE A 41 14.28 -7.95 5.80
N LEU A 42 15.11 -8.97 6.05
CA LEU A 42 14.83 -10.35 5.64
C LEU A 42 13.56 -10.91 6.31
N GLU A 43 13.34 -10.58 7.58
CA GLU A 43 12.16 -10.97 8.34
C GLU A 43 10.89 -10.32 7.78
N LYS A 44 10.87 -9.01 7.55
CA LYS A 44 9.74 -8.30 6.92
C LYS A 44 9.49 -8.74 5.48
N ALA A 45 10.54 -8.97 4.69
CA ALA A 45 10.44 -9.35 3.28
C ALA A 45 9.97 -10.79 3.04
N PHE A 46 10.44 -11.74 3.87
CA PHE A 46 10.29 -13.19 3.60
C PHE A 46 9.74 -14.00 4.78
N SER A 47 9.49 -13.41 5.94
CA SER A 47 8.81 -14.04 7.08
C SER A 47 7.83 -13.11 7.83
N PRO A 48 7.05 -12.24 7.15
CA PRO A 48 6.30 -11.14 7.77
C PRO A 48 5.30 -11.57 8.86
N THR A 49 4.76 -12.80 8.77
CA THR A 49 3.83 -13.36 9.75
C THR A 49 4.46 -13.77 11.08
N TYR A 50 5.79 -13.74 11.18
CA TYR A 50 6.56 -14.15 12.37
C TYR A 50 7.65 -13.11 12.67
N SER A 51 7.25 -11.84 12.76
CA SER A 51 8.17 -10.70 12.94
C SER A 51 8.60 -10.49 14.39
N VAL A 52 9.68 -11.16 14.80
CA VAL A 52 10.24 -11.06 16.17
C VAL A 52 10.85 -9.68 16.41
N LEU A 53 11.70 -9.19 15.49
CA LEU A 53 12.44 -7.94 15.68
C LEU A 53 11.53 -6.71 15.62
N SER A 54 10.40 -6.79 14.90
CA SER A 54 9.39 -5.71 14.86
C SER A 54 8.60 -5.56 16.17
N SER A 55 8.76 -6.49 17.12
CA SER A 55 8.07 -6.48 18.41
C SER A 55 9.00 -6.10 19.57
N GLN A 56 10.20 -5.58 19.29
CA GLN A 56 11.17 -5.14 20.29
C GLN A 56 11.29 -3.61 20.31
N ASP A 57 11.20 -3.03 21.51
CA ASP A 57 11.32 -1.57 21.71
C ASP A 57 12.80 -1.09 21.65
N ASP A 58 13.76 -2.00 21.82
CA ASP A 58 15.21 -1.71 21.94
C ASP A 58 15.98 -1.79 20.60
N ALA A 59 15.35 -1.39 19.48
CA ALA A 59 16.02 -1.42 18.18
C ALA A 59 17.24 -0.47 18.15
N PRO A 60 18.40 -0.90 17.61
CA PRO A 60 19.55 -0.01 17.44
C PRO A 60 19.25 1.08 16.42
N GLY A 61 19.98 2.20 16.52
CA GLY A 61 19.92 3.27 15.51
C GLY A 61 20.16 2.75 14.09
N LEU A 62 19.59 3.44 13.09
CA LEU A 62 19.83 3.13 11.69
C LEU A 62 21.32 3.25 11.35
N PRO A 63 21.85 2.39 10.46
CA PRO A 63 23.25 2.44 10.06
C PRO A 63 23.54 3.70 9.24
N SER A 64 24.82 4.03 9.11
CA SER A 64 25.31 5.21 8.41
C SER A 64 24.84 5.22 6.96
N ASN A 65 24.33 6.38 6.52
CA ASN A 65 23.89 6.56 5.14
C ASN A 65 25.05 6.44 4.15
N PRO A 66 24.81 5.90 2.94
CA PRO A 66 25.81 5.84 1.88
C PRO A 66 26.15 7.24 1.38
N CYS A 67 27.31 7.39 0.71
CA CYS A 67 27.65 8.62 0.02
C CYS A 67 26.60 8.99 -1.03
N LEU A 68 26.17 10.24 -1.04
CA LEU A 68 25.20 10.74 -2.03
C LEU A 68 25.83 10.76 -3.44
N PRO A 69 25.09 10.35 -4.49
CA PRO A 69 25.53 10.51 -5.88
C PRO A 69 25.66 11.99 -6.25
N PRO A 70 26.53 12.35 -7.21
CA PRO A 70 26.70 13.74 -7.67
C PRO A 70 25.35 14.38 -8.07
N GLY A 71 25.12 15.61 -7.62
CA GLY A 71 23.85 16.33 -7.86
C GLY A 71 22.63 15.79 -7.09
N VAL A 72 22.76 14.75 -6.27
CA VAL A 72 21.83 14.51 -5.16
C VAL A 72 22.34 15.31 -3.97
N SER A 73 21.72 16.46 -3.71
CA SER A 73 21.98 17.25 -2.51
C SER A 73 20.91 16.92 -1.48
N GLU A 74 21.27 16.73 -0.22
CA GLU A 74 20.31 16.87 0.89
C GLU A 74 19.64 18.25 0.84
N PRO A 75 18.40 18.40 1.34
CA PRO A 75 17.79 19.73 1.41
C PRO A 75 18.70 20.61 2.26
N ALA A 76 19.06 21.79 1.76
CA ALA A 76 19.55 22.82 2.67
C ALA A 76 18.45 23.04 3.72
N LEU A 77 18.80 22.91 5.00
CA LEU A 77 17.89 23.27 6.09
C LEU A 77 17.70 24.78 6.07
N GLU A 78 16.85 25.27 5.17
CA GLU A 78 16.26 26.59 5.29
C GLU A 78 15.45 26.60 6.58
N ALA A 79 16.05 27.22 7.59
CA ALA A 79 15.58 27.18 8.96
C ALA A 79 14.28 27.97 9.12
N VAL A 80 13.16 27.37 8.74
CA VAL A 80 11.86 27.72 9.29
C VAL A 80 11.87 27.29 10.76
N GLN A 81 12.38 28.19 11.60
CA GLN A 81 12.33 28.09 13.05
C GLN A 81 10.89 28.27 13.53
N THR A 82 10.01 27.30 13.25
CA THR A 82 8.82 27.08 14.07
C THR A 82 9.29 26.50 15.39
N ASP A 83 9.57 27.42 16.31
CA ASP A 83 9.98 27.19 17.69
C ASP A 83 8.90 26.42 18.44
N HIS A 84 8.88 25.07 18.34
CA HIS A 84 8.26 24.09 19.26
C HIS A 84 8.46 22.62 18.79
N GLN A 85 9.71 22.10 18.82
CA GLN A 85 10.02 20.70 19.20
C GLN A 85 11.53 20.42 19.17
N GLN A 86 12.19 20.52 20.32
CA GLN A 86 13.53 19.97 20.52
C GLN A 86 13.45 18.45 20.74
N ASN A 87 13.48 17.66 19.66
CA ASN A 87 14.12 16.33 19.58
C ASN A 87 13.72 15.59 18.28
N GLN A 88 14.48 15.82 17.21
CA GLN A 88 14.92 14.84 16.20
C GLN A 88 15.51 15.62 15.02
N GLU A 89 16.81 15.46 14.75
CA GLU A 89 17.32 15.72 13.40
C GLU A 89 16.81 14.60 12.49
N PRO A 90 16.04 14.89 11.44
CA PRO A 90 15.80 13.90 10.40
C PRO A 90 17.11 13.75 9.63
N LYS A 91 17.84 12.65 9.88
CA LYS A 91 18.99 12.25 9.04
C LYS A 91 18.46 11.93 7.64
N ALA A 92 18.46 12.93 6.76
CA ALA A 92 17.79 12.95 5.46
C ALA A 92 18.47 12.09 4.38
N GLY A 93 18.75 10.82 4.71
CA GLY A 93 19.40 9.87 3.83
C GLY A 93 18.57 8.60 3.59
N ILE A 94 18.91 7.92 2.49
CA ILE A 94 18.08 6.91 1.84
C ILE A 94 17.81 5.64 2.66
N VAL A 95 18.64 5.35 3.68
CA VAL A 95 18.50 4.14 4.49
C VAL A 95 17.16 4.12 5.21
N SER A 96 16.81 5.20 5.92
CA SER A 96 15.58 5.28 6.72
C SER A 96 14.30 4.98 5.91
N PRO A 97 13.99 5.72 4.82
CA PRO A 97 12.78 5.45 4.05
C PRO A 97 12.81 4.06 3.37
N SER A 98 13.98 3.55 2.96
CA SER A 98 14.06 2.20 2.38
C SER A 98 13.70 1.10 3.39
N VAL A 99 14.16 1.22 4.65
CA VAL A 99 13.80 0.30 5.75
C VAL A 99 12.32 0.43 6.10
N GLN A 100 11.81 1.67 6.20
CA GLN A 100 10.43 1.97 6.55
C GLN A 100 9.44 1.35 5.56
N ILE A 101 9.65 1.52 4.24
CA ILE A 101 8.70 0.98 3.26
C ILE A 101 8.78 -0.55 3.12
N ILE A 102 9.95 -1.16 3.36
CA ILE A 102 10.06 -2.62 3.50
C ILE A 102 9.31 -3.12 4.74
N SER A 103 9.34 -2.36 5.84
CA SER A 103 8.55 -2.67 7.05
C SER A 103 7.05 -2.66 6.74
N ILE A 104 6.54 -1.60 6.12
CA ILE A 104 5.14 -1.44 5.73
C ILE A 104 4.71 -2.54 4.75
N TRP A 105 5.56 -2.89 3.77
CA TRP A 105 5.30 -4.02 2.87
C TRP A 105 5.17 -5.36 3.63
N GLY A 106 6.01 -5.59 4.64
CA GLY A 106 5.88 -6.74 5.52
C GLY A 106 4.56 -6.75 6.29
N ASP A 107 4.09 -5.60 6.76
CA ASP A 107 2.82 -5.45 7.47
C ASP A 107 1.61 -5.70 6.54
N ILE A 108 1.69 -5.27 5.27
CA ILE A 108 0.74 -5.67 4.20
C ILE A 108 0.74 -7.18 4.02
N CYS A 109 1.90 -7.82 3.92
CA CYS A 109 1.98 -9.27 3.75
C CYS A 109 1.43 -10.04 4.96
N ALA A 110 1.63 -9.53 6.18
CA ALA A 110 1.03 -10.08 7.40
C ALA A 110 -0.50 -9.90 7.41
N TYR A 111 -0.99 -8.74 6.97
CA TYR A 111 -2.42 -8.46 6.81
C TYR A 111 -3.09 -9.41 5.81
N LEU A 112 -2.54 -9.53 4.59
CA LEU A 112 -2.98 -10.48 3.56
C LEU A 112 -3.00 -11.92 4.09
N SER A 113 -1.95 -12.32 4.81
CA SER A 113 -1.85 -13.65 5.43
C SER A 113 -2.92 -13.89 6.49
N SER A 114 -3.35 -12.85 7.22
CA SER A 114 -4.43 -12.96 8.20
C SER A 114 -5.80 -13.16 7.53
N ILE A 115 -6.04 -12.48 6.40
CA ILE A 115 -7.26 -12.64 5.60
C ILE A 115 -7.29 -14.03 4.95
N ARG A 116 -6.17 -14.51 4.40
CA ARG A 116 -6.03 -15.89 3.88
C ARG A 116 -6.35 -16.95 4.95
N LYS A 117 -6.13 -16.65 6.23
CA LYS A 117 -6.49 -17.49 7.39
C LYS A 117 -7.93 -17.30 7.89
N GLY A 118 -8.76 -16.51 7.19
CA GLY A 118 -10.17 -16.29 7.52
C GLY A 118 -10.46 -15.07 8.42
N LYS A 119 -9.49 -14.18 8.68
CA LYS A 119 -9.76 -12.92 9.39
C LYS A 119 -10.64 -12.02 8.51
N THR A 120 -11.89 -11.83 8.91
CA THR A 120 -12.79 -10.84 8.31
C THR A 120 -12.52 -9.44 8.84
N GLU A 121 -12.67 -8.42 7.99
CA GLU A 121 -12.54 -7.01 8.38
C GLU A 121 -13.55 -6.14 7.62
N ILE A 122 -13.78 -4.92 8.11
CA ILE A 122 -14.52 -3.86 7.43
C ILE A 122 -13.50 -2.77 7.05
N PRO A 123 -12.95 -2.75 5.82
CA PRO A 123 -11.79 -1.92 5.49
C PRO A 123 -12.04 -0.40 5.58
N TRP A 124 -13.26 0.05 5.32
CA TRP A 124 -13.64 1.46 5.46
C TRP A 124 -13.90 1.90 6.91
N SER A 125 -13.66 1.03 7.90
CA SER A 125 -13.66 1.43 9.31
C SER A 125 -12.34 2.07 9.68
N SER A 126 -12.37 3.20 10.39
CA SER A 126 -11.16 3.96 10.78
C SER A 126 -10.18 3.17 11.66
N ASN A 127 -10.67 2.15 12.37
CA ASN A 127 -9.86 1.25 13.19
C ASN A 127 -9.40 -0.03 12.45
N SER A 128 -9.68 -0.17 11.15
CA SER A 128 -9.29 -1.35 10.38
C SER A 128 -7.77 -1.44 10.20
N THR A 129 -7.26 -2.66 10.01
CA THR A 129 -5.85 -2.89 9.66
C THR A 129 -5.52 -2.20 8.33
N TYR A 130 -6.45 -2.24 7.36
CA TYR A 130 -6.34 -1.49 6.11
C TYR A 130 -6.10 0.02 6.34
N SER A 131 -6.94 0.68 7.15
CA SER A 131 -6.82 2.12 7.41
C SER A 131 -5.53 2.47 8.15
N GLN A 132 -5.08 1.62 9.08
CA GLN A 132 -3.81 1.83 9.80
C GLN A 132 -2.60 1.77 8.83
N ILE A 133 -2.55 0.79 7.95
CA ILE A 133 -1.48 0.68 6.93
C ILE A 133 -1.57 1.83 5.92
N GLN A 134 -2.77 2.22 5.50
CA GLN A 134 -2.94 3.37 4.60
C GLN A 134 -2.40 4.68 5.22
N VAL A 135 -2.61 4.89 6.53
CA VAL A 135 -2.02 6.03 7.26
C VAL A 135 -0.49 5.95 7.31
N GLN A 136 0.09 4.77 7.52
CA GLN A 136 1.56 4.59 7.46
C GLN A 136 2.13 4.93 6.08
N LEU A 137 1.43 4.58 5.00
CA LEU A 137 1.83 4.90 3.62
C LEU A 137 1.77 6.40 3.32
N HIS A 138 0.70 7.09 3.75
CA HIS A 138 0.63 8.55 3.64
C HIS A 138 1.71 9.25 4.47
N GLN A 139 1.98 8.77 5.69
CA GLN A 139 3.02 9.34 6.54
C GLN A 139 4.41 9.16 5.92
N PHE A 140 4.70 7.97 5.37
CA PHE A 140 5.91 7.70 4.60
C PHE A 140 6.08 8.65 3.39
N GLU A 141 5.00 8.98 2.67
CA GLU A 141 5.04 9.92 1.55
C GLU A 141 5.36 11.35 2.00
N LEU A 142 4.77 11.80 3.12
CA LEU A 142 5.05 13.11 3.72
C LEU A 142 6.49 13.22 4.22
N ASP A 143 7.00 12.18 4.88
CA ASP A 143 8.36 12.12 5.43
C ASP A 143 9.44 11.91 4.35
N LEU A 144 9.07 11.57 3.11
CA LEU A 144 10.02 11.33 2.02
C LEU A 144 10.68 12.64 1.56
N ALA A 145 11.91 12.83 2.03
CA ALA A 145 12.75 13.97 1.70
C ALA A 145 12.84 14.20 0.18
N PRO A 146 12.69 15.46 -0.31
CA PRO A 146 12.67 15.78 -1.74
C PRO A 146 13.78 15.16 -2.60
N PRO A 147 15.05 15.04 -2.16
CA PRO A 147 16.14 14.50 -2.99
C PRO A 147 15.98 13.03 -3.36
N HIS A 148 15.18 12.28 -2.61
CA HIS A 148 14.93 10.87 -2.84
C HIS A 148 13.67 10.61 -3.70
N ARG A 149 12.86 11.65 -3.97
CA ARG A 149 11.66 11.56 -4.83
C ARG A 149 12.06 11.29 -6.28
N PHE A 150 11.20 10.55 -6.99
CA PHE A 150 11.44 10.08 -8.35
C PHE A 150 11.75 11.23 -9.34
N GLU A 151 10.89 12.25 -9.33
CA GLU A 151 11.00 13.48 -10.12
C GLU A 151 12.37 14.17 -9.98
N ASN A 152 12.84 14.40 -8.75
CA ASN A 152 14.07 15.15 -8.45
C ASN A 152 15.36 14.41 -8.81
N ILE A 153 15.25 13.12 -9.14
CA ILE A 153 16.34 12.26 -9.57
C ILE A 153 16.39 12.12 -11.09
N LEU A 154 15.23 11.97 -11.75
CA LEU A 154 15.16 11.81 -13.21
C LEU A 154 15.50 13.09 -13.97
N VAL A 155 15.10 14.27 -13.46
CA VAL A 155 15.44 15.58 -14.05
C VAL A 155 16.96 15.75 -14.26
N LYS A 156 17.79 14.98 -13.54
CA LYS A 156 19.25 15.12 -13.54
C LYS A 156 19.99 14.21 -14.51
N HIS A 157 19.30 13.36 -15.29
CA HIS A 157 19.86 12.41 -16.27
C HIS A 157 21.05 11.57 -15.76
N ARG A 158 20.78 10.35 -15.27
CA ARG A 158 21.79 9.47 -14.67
C ARG A 158 22.53 8.61 -15.70
N SER A 159 23.82 8.37 -15.45
CA SER A 159 24.66 7.52 -16.32
C SER A 159 24.86 6.11 -15.71
N PRO A 160 24.90 5.03 -16.51
CA PRO A 160 25.11 3.67 -15.98
C PRO A 160 26.38 3.51 -15.12
N SER A 161 27.45 4.25 -15.44
CA SER A 161 28.70 4.28 -14.67
C SER A 161 28.55 4.92 -13.28
N GLU A 162 27.76 5.99 -13.16
CA GLU A 162 27.38 6.59 -11.88
C GLU A 162 26.54 5.63 -11.05
N LEU A 163 25.54 5.00 -11.67
CA LEU A 163 24.63 4.07 -11.00
C LEU A 163 25.38 2.88 -10.40
N HIS A 164 26.36 2.33 -11.13
CA HIS A 164 27.28 1.31 -10.63
C HIS A 164 28.18 1.81 -9.48
N SER A 165 28.77 3.00 -9.64
CA SER A 165 29.70 3.59 -8.65
C SER A 165 29.00 3.90 -7.31
N TYR A 166 27.75 4.32 -7.36
CA TYR A 166 26.93 4.67 -6.18
C TYR A 166 25.86 3.63 -5.87
N ARG A 167 26.10 2.35 -6.17
CA ARG A 167 25.15 1.24 -5.96
C ARG A 167 24.54 1.21 -4.55
N GLU A 168 25.30 1.62 -3.54
CA GLU A 168 24.87 1.62 -2.14
C GLU A 168 23.79 2.67 -1.83
N TYR A 169 23.67 3.72 -2.66
CA TYR A 169 22.53 4.63 -2.68
C TYR A 169 21.42 4.13 -3.63
N TRP A 170 21.79 3.69 -4.83
CA TRP A 170 20.82 3.34 -5.87
C TRP A 170 20.03 2.06 -5.57
N SER A 171 20.60 1.07 -4.87
CA SER A 171 19.87 -0.12 -4.42
C SER A 171 18.73 0.21 -3.44
N PRO A 172 18.97 0.85 -2.27
CA PRO A 172 17.89 1.24 -1.37
C PRO A 172 16.90 2.23 -2.01
N TRP A 173 17.35 3.13 -2.91
CA TRP A 173 16.44 4.00 -3.64
C TRP A 173 15.50 3.24 -4.59
N THR A 174 16.03 2.31 -5.38
CA THR A 174 15.26 1.54 -6.37
C THR A 174 14.19 0.68 -5.68
N ILE A 175 14.57 -0.03 -4.62
CA ILE A 175 13.61 -0.83 -3.85
C ILE A 175 12.59 0.05 -3.13
N MET A 176 12.99 1.21 -2.60
CA MET A 176 12.08 2.16 -1.95
C MET A 176 11.01 2.68 -2.92
N GLN A 177 11.42 3.12 -4.12
CA GLN A 177 10.51 3.63 -5.15
C GLN A 177 9.56 2.55 -5.67
N LEU A 178 10.04 1.33 -5.92
CA LEU A 178 9.13 0.24 -6.33
C LEU A 178 8.18 -0.14 -5.18
N SER A 179 8.69 -0.26 -3.96
CA SER A 179 7.92 -0.72 -2.80
C SER A 179 6.79 0.24 -2.44
N SER A 180 6.98 1.56 -2.57
CA SER A 180 5.93 2.55 -2.22
C SER A 180 4.68 2.37 -3.08
N HIS A 181 4.86 2.27 -4.41
CA HIS A 181 3.74 2.04 -5.33
C HIS A 181 3.25 0.60 -5.28
N ALA A 182 4.13 -0.42 -5.18
CA ALA A 182 3.68 -1.80 -5.05
C ALA A 182 2.84 -2.03 -3.78
N ALA A 183 3.22 -1.43 -2.64
CA ALA A 183 2.47 -1.47 -1.39
C ALA A 183 1.05 -0.90 -1.56
N LEU A 184 0.92 0.31 -2.12
CA LEU A 184 -0.39 0.94 -2.37
C LEU A 184 -1.24 0.14 -3.37
N ALA A 185 -0.64 -0.38 -4.45
CA ALA A 185 -1.34 -1.22 -5.42
C ALA A 185 -1.88 -2.52 -4.79
N VAL A 186 -1.08 -3.17 -3.92
CA VAL A 186 -1.43 -4.45 -3.30
C VAL A 186 -2.35 -4.30 -2.10
N LEU A 187 -2.26 -3.21 -1.33
CA LEU A 187 -3.24 -2.88 -0.28
C LEU A 187 -4.63 -2.58 -0.88
N ASN A 188 -4.67 -1.95 -2.05
CA ASN A 188 -5.88 -1.66 -2.82
C ASN A 188 -6.26 -2.78 -3.81
N HIS A 189 -5.69 -3.98 -3.69
CA HIS A 189 -5.81 -5.00 -4.72
C HIS A 189 -7.27 -5.45 -4.97
N PRO A 190 -7.81 -5.44 -6.21
CA PRO A 190 -9.23 -5.70 -6.49
C PRO A 190 -9.73 -7.06 -5.96
N PHE A 191 -8.96 -8.14 -6.11
CA PHE A 191 -9.30 -9.45 -5.54
C PHE A 191 -9.45 -9.41 -4.00
N LEU A 192 -8.64 -8.60 -3.31
CA LEU A 192 -8.69 -8.50 -1.85
C LEU A 192 -10.04 -7.94 -1.40
N HIS A 193 -10.48 -6.85 -2.02
CA HIS A 193 -11.71 -6.16 -1.64
C HIS A 193 -12.97 -6.81 -2.22
N LEU A 194 -12.96 -7.25 -3.49
CA LEU A 194 -14.13 -7.84 -4.16
C LEU A 194 -14.41 -9.30 -3.75
N VAL A 195 -13.39 -10.05 -3.32
CA VAL A 195 -13.49 -11.49 -3.02
C VAL A 195 -13.11 -11.79 -1.59
N ALA A 196 -11.85 -11.56 -1.21
CA ALA A 196 -11.31 -12.06 0.06
C ALA A 196 -11.95 -11.43 1.30
N LEU A 197 -12.23 -10.13 1.25
CA LEU A 197 -12.88 -9.36 2.32
C LEU A 197 -14.40 -9.29 2.18
N ARG A 198 -14.97 -9.89 1.12
CA ARG A 198 -16.41 -10.04 0.96
C ARG A 198 -16.90 -11.18 1.85
N GLY A 199 -17.03 -10.88 3.14
CA GLY A 199 -17.40 -11.84 4.19
C GLY A 199 -18.71 -12.58 3.90
N ARG A 200 -18.92 -13.73 4.59
CA ARG A 200 -20.02 -14.69 4.36
C ARG A 200 -21.43 -14.09 4.32
N GLU A 201 -21.66 -12.96 4.99
CA GLU A 201 -22.94 -12.23 4.98
C GLU A 201 -23.18 -11.39 3.70
N CYS A 202 -22.22 -11.31 2.78
CA CYS A 202 -22.31 -10.54 1.52
C CYS A 202 -22.80 -9.08 1.69
N ARG A 203 -22.39 -8.41 2.78
CA ARG A 203 -22.75 -7.00 3.04
C ARG A 203 -22.35 -6.13 1.87
N ALA A 204 -23.27 -5.24 1.45
CA ALA A 204 -23.02 -4.29 0.38
C ALA A 204 -21.85 -3.37 0.76
N GLN A 205 -20.83 -3.31 -0.09
CA GLN A 205 -19.66 -2.45 0.10
C GLN A 205 -20.00 -1.01 -0.36
N PRO A 206 -19.50 0.05 0.31
CA PRO A 206 -19.75 1.42 -0.12
C PRO A 206 -19.18 1.67 -1.52
N LYS A 207 -20.01 2.18 -2.44
CA LYS A 207 -19.61 2.36 -3.85
C LYS A 207 -18.40 3.29 -4.01
N LEU A 208 -18.37 4.40 -3.26
CA LEU A 208 -17.25 5.36 -3.28
C LEU A 208 -15.94 4.72 -2.78
N PHE A 209 -16.01 3.89 -1.74
CA PHE A 209 -14.86 3.12 -1.27
C PHE A 209 -14.35 2.18 -2.37
N MET A 210 -15.25 1.39 -2.98
CA MET A 210 -14.85 0.46 -4.03
C MET A 210 -14.30 1.14 -5.28
N GLN A 211 -14.84 2.31 -5.66
CA GLN A 211 -14.26 3.12 -6.74
C GLN A 211 -12.84 3.57 -6.39
N HIS A 212 -12.64 4.14 -5.20
CA HIS A 212 -11.31 4.54 -4.72
C HIS A 212 -10.31 3.38 -4.71
N ILE A 213 -10.70 2.20 -4.22
CA ILE A 213 -9.89 0.97 -4.27
C ILE A 213 -9.43 0.68 -5.71
N ILE A 214 -10.35 0.66 -6.68
CA ILE A 214 -10.00 0.37 -8.07
C ILE A 214 -9.06 1.45 -8.65
N ASP A 215 -9.39 2.73 -8.47
CA ASP A 215 -8.63 3.85 -9.01
C ASP A 215 -7.19 3.87 -8.45
N GLN A 216 -7.02 3.67 -7.13
CA GLN A 216 -5.72 3.54 -6.47
C GLN A 216 -4.94 2.32 -6.98
N SER A 217 -5.60 1.15 -7.07
CA SER A 217 -4.95 -0.08 -7.54
C SER A 217 -4.37 0.06 -8.95
N LEU A 218 -5.10 0.73 -9.85
CA LEU A 218 -4.68 0.98 -11.22
C LEU A 218 -3.60 2.06 -11.31
N PHE A 219 -3.71 3.14 -10.52
CA PHE A 219 -2.74 4.24 -10.52
C PHE A 219 -1.37 3.77 -10.07
N HIS A 220 -1.31 3.07 -8.94
CA HIS A 220 -0.06 2.54 -8.42
C HIS A 220 0.49 1.37 -9.24
N THR A 221 -0.37 0.59 -9.91
CA THR A 221 0.07 -0.39 -10.94
C THR A 221 0.76 0.30 -12.11
N GLY A 222 0.20 1.41 -12.61
CA GLY A 222 0.82 2.21 -13.69
C GLY A 222 2.21 2.72 -13.30
N TRP A 223 2.35 3.22 -12.07
CA TRP A 223 3.66 3.62 -11.53
C TRP A 223 4.66 2.46 -11.42
N VAL A 224 4.25 1.28 -10.93
CA VAL A 224 5.11 0.09 -10.92
C VAL A 224 5.61 -0.24 -12.32
N ILE A 225 4.74 -0.25 -13.32
CA ILE A 225 5.12 -0.51 -14.73
C ILE A 225 6.07 0.58 -15.25
N ARG A 226 5.78 1.85 -14.99
CA ARG A 226 6.62 2.99 -15.41
C ARG A 226 8.01 2.92 -14.77
N LEU A 227 8.10 2.56 -13.49
CA LEU A 227 9.36 2.34 -12.78
C LEU A 227 10.16 1.20 -13.41
N LEU A 228 9.53 0.06 -13.75
CA LEU A 228 10.23 -1.04 -14.44
C LEU A 228 10.79 -0.63 -15.81
N GLN A 229 10.07 0.20 -16.57
CA GLN A 229 10.59 0.78 -17.82
C GLN A 229 11.75 1.74 -17.54
N THR A 230 11.60 2.68 -16.60
CA THR A 230 12.65 3.63 -16.23
C THR A 230 13.93 2.95 -15.74
N PHE A 231 13.81 1.88 -14.94
CA PHE A 231 14.98 1.13 -14.49
C PHE A 231 15.70 0.41 -15.64
N GLU A 232 14.97 -0.04 -16.66
CA GLU A 232 15.54 -0.59 -17.89
C GLU A 232 16.17 0.49 -18.78
N GLU A 233 15.53 1.65 -18.92
CA GLU A 233 16.06 2.86 -19.59
C GLU A 233 17.36 3.37 -18.92
N MET A 234 17.48 3.19 -17.60
CA MET A 234 18.66 3.55 -16.80
C MET A 234 19.74 2.44 -16.74
N GLU A 235 19.53 1.29 -17.38
CA GLU A 235 20.42 0.11 -17.30
C GLU A 235 20.66 -0.42 -15.86
N LEU A 236 19.69 -0.26 -14.94
CA LEU A 236 19.78 -0.79 -13.57
C LEU A 236 19.53 -2.31 -13.52
N GLU A 237 20.56 -3.08 -13.17
CA GLU A 237 20.43 -4.55 -13.00
C GLU A 237 19.72 -4.92 -11.69
N ILE A 238 18.38 -5.00 -11.76
CA ILE A 238 17.55 -5.41 -10.62
C ILE A 238 17.54 -6.94 -10.48
N ASN A 239 18.05 -7.40 -9.35
CA ASN A 239 18.14 -8.83 -8.99
C ASN A 239 17.44 -9.17 -7.67
N ASP A 240 16.62 -8.26 -7.16
CA ASP A 240 16.04 -8.39 -5.83
C ASP A 240 14.79 -9.30 -5.85
N PRO A 241 14.74 -10.37 -5.03
CA PRO A 241 13.59 -11.28 -5.00
C PRO A 241 12.36 -10.71 -4.28
N LEU A 242 12.50 -9.71 -3.40
CA LEU A 242 11.37 -8.97 -2.83
C LEU A 242 10.72 -8.11 -3.93
N MET A 243 11.51 -7.39 -4.74
CA MET A 243 11.00 -6.67 -5.91
C MET A 243 10.29 -7.63 -6.90
N GLY A 244 10.82 -8.84 -7.08
CA GLY A 244 10.14 -9.90 -7.84
C GLY A 244 8.79 -10.30 -7.27
N HIS A 245 8.69 -10.46 -5.95
CA HIS A 245 7.42 -10.76 -5.29
C HIS A 245 6.41 -9.60 -5.43
N GLN A 246 6.87 -8.36 -5.27
CA GLN A 246 6.08 -7.14 -5.42
C GLN A 246 5.50 -7.03 -6.83
N VAL A 247 6.34 -7.12 -7.87
CA VAL A 247 5.87 -7.08 -9.27
C VAL A 247 4.89 -8.21 -9.57
N ALA A 248 5.14 -9.43 -9.09
CA ALA A 248 4.21 -10.54 -9.29
C ALA A 248 2.85 -10.30 -8.63
N ALA A 249 2.82 -9.74 -7.41
CA ALA A 249 1.59 -9.38 -6.71
C ALA A 249 0.83 -8.25 -7.42
N THR A 250 1.52 -7.21 -7.91
CA THR A 250 0.93 -6.14 -8.69
C THR A 250 0.43 -6.63 -10.06
N ALA A 251 1.13 -7.55 -10.73
CA ALA A 251 0.80 -8.06 -12.06
C ALA A 251 -0.55 -8.81 -12.14
N ILE A 252 -1.11 -9.24 -11.02
CA ILE A 252 -2.48 -9.76 -10.97
C ILE A 252 -3.49 -8.69 -11.40
N ILE A 253 -3.26 -7.41 -11.08
CA ILE A 253 -4.16 -6.30 -11.39
C ILE A 253 -4.37 -6.15 -12.91
N PRO A 254 -3.33 -5.96 -13.75
CA PRO A 254 -3.51 -5.94 -15.21
C PRO A 254 -4.01 -7.29 -15.75
N CYS A 255 -3.65 -8.41 -15.11
CA CYS A 255 -4.21 -9.72 -15.46
C CYS A 255 -5.74 -9.82 -15.25
N LEU A 256 -6.34 -9.02 -14.36
CA LEU A 256 -7.80 -8.91 -14.21
C LEU A 256 -8.39 -7.88 -15.19
N PHE A 257 -7.70 -6.76 -15.44
CA PHE A 257 -8.20 -5.64 -16.26
C PHE A 257 -8.03 -5.81 -17.77
N GLN A 258 -7.21 -6.75 -18.25
CA GLN A 258 -7.11 -7.10 -19.68
C GLN A 258 -8.43 -7.61 -20.30
N PHE A 259 -9.41 -7.97 -19.46
CA PHE A 259 -10.76 -8.38 -19.83
C PHE A 259 -11.78 -7.25 -19.75
N SER A 260 -11.30 -6.00 -19.77
CA SER A 260 -12.17 -4.85 -19.69
C SER A 260 -13.07 -4.71 -20.92
N GLN A 261 -14.34 -4.33 -20.70
CA GLN A 261 -15.24 -3.90 -21.77
C GLN A 261 -14.75 -2.61 -22.45
N ASP A 262 -13.94 -1.81 -21.74
CA ASP A 262 -13.16 -0.73 -22.34
C ASP A 262 -11.91 -1.31 -23.02
N GLN A 263 -11.90 -1.27 -24.35
CA GLN A 263 -10.81 -1.79 -25.17
C GLN A 263 -9.49 -1.04 -24.98
N GLN A 264 -9.50 0.26 -24.64
CA GLN A 264 -8.28 1.00 -24.35
C GLN A 264 -7.65 0.49 -23.05
N MET A 265 -8.46 0.35 -22.00
CA MET A 265 -8.02 -0.22 -20.73
C MET A 265 -7.55 -1.66 -20.89
N ALA A 266 -8.29 -2.49 -21.62
CA ALA A 266 -7.92 -3.87 -21.90
C ALA A 266 -6.57 -3.97 -22.63
N SER A 267 -6.30 -3.06 -23.57
CA SER A 267 -5.02 -3.01 -24.30
C SER A 267 -3.86 -2.55 -23.40
N LYS A 268 -4.03 -1.45 -22.66
CA LYS A 268 -3.03 -0.94 -21.70
C LYS A 268 -2.72 -1.97 -20.62
N ALA A 269 -3.71 -2.73 -20.16
CA ALA A 269 -3.54 -3.83 -19.21
C ALA A 269 -2.74 -5.01 -19.78
N ARG A 270 -2.98 -5.43 -21.04
CA ARG A 270 -2.16 -6.47 -21.70
C ARG A 270 -0.69 -6.05 -21.84
N GLU A 271 -0.44 -4.80 -22.23
CA GLU A 271 0.92 -4.25 -22.31
C GLU A 271 1.61 -4.21 -20.93
N GLY A 272 0.90 -3.73 -19.90
CA GLY A 272 1.38 -3.74 -18.52
C GLY A 272 1.70 -5.15 -18.00
N LEU A 273 0.84 -6.12 -18.28
CA LEU A 273 1.07 -7.53 -17.93
C LEU A 273 2.32 -8.08 -18.62
N PHE A 274 2.50 -7.83 -19.92
CA PHE A 274 3.70 -8.23 -20.67
C PHE A 274 4.99 -7.64 -20.07
N LEU A 275 4.98 -6.35 -19.70
CA LEU A 275 6.13 -5.68 -19.08
C LEU A 275 6.49 -6.32 -17.73
N CYS A 276 5.49 -6.63 -16.91
CA CYS A 276 5.67 -7.36 -15.65
C CYS A 276 6.19 -8.79 -15.87
N GLU A 277 5.59 -9.57 -16.79
CA GLU A 277 6.05 -10.92 -17.11
C GLU A 277 7.51 -10.94 -17.60
N ARG A 278 7.88 -10.00 -18.48
CA ARG A 278 9.25 -9.85 -19.01
C ARG A 278 10.26 -9.57 -17.91
N PHE A 279 9.93 -8.70 -16.95
CA PHE A 279 10.76 -8.46 -15.77
C PHE A 279 10.91 -9.72 -14.90
N LEU A 280 9.79 -10.37 -14.58
CA LEU A 280 9.76 -11.58 -13.76
C LEU A 280 10.51 -12.73 -14.43
N GLU A 281 10.46 -12.87 -15.75
CA GLU A 281 11.16 -13.90 -16.51
C GLU A 281 12.68 -13.79 -16.36
N ARG A 282 13.23 -12.58 -16.53
CA ARG A 282 14.66 -12.31 -16.29
C ARG A 282 15.06 -12.65 -14.85
N LEU A 283 14.28 -12.18 -13.89
CA LEU A 283 14.55 -12.39 -12.46
C LEU A 283 14.42 -13.86 -12.05
N SER A 284 13.52 -14.62 -12.72
CA SER A 284 13.29 -16.05 -12.49
C SER A 284 14.49 -16.94 -12.84
N VAL A 285 15.46 -16.43 -13.60
CA VAL A 285 16.72 -17.13 -13.89
C VAL A 285 17.50 -17.36 -12.59
N LYS A 286 17.59 -16.33 -11.73
CA LYS A 286 18.28 -16.39 -10.44
C LYS A 286 17.38 -16.95 -9.32
N TRP A 287 16.07 -16.73 -9.40
CA TRP A 287 15.13 -17.04 -8.30
C TRP A 287 14.01 -18.02 -8.69
N PRO A 288 14.12 -19.32 -8.34
CA PRO A 288 13.12 -20.35 -8.70
C PRO A 288 11.70 -20.08 -8.18
N HIS A 289 11.56 -19.43 -7.01
CA HIS A 289 10.25 -19.07 -6.45
C HIS A 289 9.54 -17.98 -7.25
N ILE A 290 10.29 -17.07 -7.92
CA ILE A 290 9.74 -16.11 -8.87
C ILE A 290 9.25 -16.82 -10.13
N ARG A 291 9.98 -17.85 -10.60
CA ARG A 291 9.53 -18.69 -11.74
C ARG A 291 8.19 -19.37 -11.48
N HIS A 292 7.97 -19.84 -10.25
CA HIS A 292 6.69 -20.42 -9.85
C HIS A 292 5.55 -19.39 -9.92
N LYS A 293 5.75 -18.18 -9.39
CA LYS A 293 4.74 -17.10 -9.48
C LYS A 293 4.46 -16.66 -10.93
N LEU A 294 5.49 -16.56 -11.77
CA LEU A 294 5.36 -16.28 -13.20
C LEU A 294 4.54 -17.36 -13.93
N ASN A 295 4.76 -18.64 -13.61
CA ASN A 295 3.98 -19.73 -14.18
C ASN A 295 2.50 -19.65 -13.78
N ILE A 296 2.19 -19.26 -12.54
CA ILE A 296 0.81 -19.03 -12.11
C ILE A 296 0.18 -17.85 -12.87
N LEU A 297 0.89 -16.71 -13.01
CA LEU A 297 0.42 -15.56 -13.80
C LEU A 297 0.10 -15.95 -15.26
N ARG A 298 1.01 -16.68 -15.91
CA ARG A 298 0.82 -17.18 -17.29
C ARG A 298 -0.34 -18.17 -17.40
N GLN A 299 -0.57 -19.01 -16.39
CA GLN A 299 -1.75 -19.88 -16.33
C GLN A 299 -3.04 -19.07 -16.22
N LEU A 300 -3.10 -18.07 -15.33
CA LEU A 300 -4.25 -17.17 -15.19
C LEU A 300 -4.55 -16.42 -16.50
N HIS A 301 -3.52 -15.93 -17.18
CA HIS A 301 -3.63 -15.27 -18.48
C HIS A 301 -4.19 -16.22 -19.56
N SER A 302 -3.54 -17.38 -19.78
CA SER A 302 -3.95 -18.34 -20.82
C SER A 302 -5.34 -18.97 -20.59
N ALA A 303 -5.70 -19.24 -19.33
CA ALA A 303 -7.01 -19.79 -18.98
C ALA A 303 -8.14 -18.83 -19.36
N ALA A 304 -7.85 -17.53 -19.36
CA ALA A 304 -8.81 -16.49 -19.66
C ALA A 304 -8.83 -16.09 -21.15
N GLU A 305 -7.71 -16.13 -21.87
CA GLU A 305 -7.69 -16.05 -23.34
C GLU A 305 -8.55 -17.14 -24.01
N SER A 306 -8.62 -18.34 -23.40
CA SER A 306 -9.41 -19.46 -23.92
C SER A 306 -10.94 -19.26 -23.91
N ARG A 307 -11.45 -18.12 -23.40
CA ARG A 307 -12.88 -17.81 -23.28
C ARG A 307 -13.24 -16.41 -23.82
N PRO A 308 -13.12 -16.17 -25.14
CA PRO A 308 -13.40 -14.84 -25.72
C PRO A 308 -14.86 -14.37 -25.57
N ASP A 309 -15.83 -15.30 -25.57
CA ASP A 309 -17.26 -14.96 -25.69
C ASP A 309 -17.99 -14.78 -24.34
N SER A 310 -17.28 -14.87 -23.21
CA SER A 310 -17.88 -14.68 -21.90
C SER A 310 -17.28 -13.47 -21.20
N SER A 311 -18.11 -12.49 -20.88
CA SER A 311 -17.78 -11.36 -19.99
C SER A 311 -17.56 -11.77 -18.53
N THR A 312 -17.25 -13.04 -18.30
CA THR A 312 -17.32 -13.74 -17.02
C THR A 312 -16.25 -14.84 -17.02
N ILE A 313 -15.04 -14.45 -16.64
CA ILE A 313 -13.98 -15.41 -16.36
C ILE A 313 -14.18 -15.96 -14.94
N THR A 314 -13.65 -17.14 -14.69
CA THR A 314 -13.76 -17.85 -13.41
C THR A 314 -12.37 -18.30 -12.98
N PHE A 315 -11.81 -17.64 -11.98
CA PHE A 315 -10.52 -17.98 -11.39
C PHE A 315 -10.70 -18.74 -10.08
N ASP A 316 -9.75 -19.62 -9.76
CA ASP A 316 -9.59 -20.21 -8.43
C ASP A 316 -8.83 -19.21 -7.53
N PRO A 317 -9.41 -18.74 -6.40
CA PRO A 317 -8.74 -17.85 -5.45
C PRO A 317 -7.38 -18.32 -4.94
N GLY A 318 -7.12 -19.64 -4.93
CA GLY A 318 -5.85 -20.21 -4.49
C GLY A 318 -4.65 -19.68 -5.29
N TYR A 319 -4.79 -19.49 -6.60
CA TYR A 319 -3.71 -18.98 -7.45
C TYR A 319 -3.33 -17.54 -7.10
N PHE A 320 -4.31 -16.67 -6.85
CA PHE A 320 -4.02 -15.31 -6.40
C PHE A 320 -3.32 -15.33 -5.04
N TRP A 321 -3.77 -16.19 -4.12
CA TRP A 321 -3.14 -16.31 -2.80
C TRP A 321 -1.71 -16.84 -2.83
N ASP A 322 -1.36 -17.76 -3.72
CA ASP A 322 0.02 -18.29 -3.84
C ASP A 322 0.99 -17.28 -4.50
N ILE A 323 0.47 -16.30 -5.23
CA ILE A 323 1.22 -15.11 -5.66
C ILE A 323 1.29 -14.07 -4.53
N LEU A 324 0.15 -13.65 -3.96
CA LEU A 324 0.04 -12.56 -2.98
C LEU A 324 0.68 -12.88 -1.63
N VAL A 325 0.53 -14.11 -1.15
CA VAL A 325 1.11 -14.59 0.10
C VAL A 325 2.07 -15.71 -0.26
N SER A 326 3.37 -15.39 -0.30
CA SER A 326 4.41 -16.40 -0.52
C SER A 326 4.29 -17.51 0.55
N PRO A 327 3.98 -18.75 0.18
CA PRO A 327 3.89 -19.83 1.15
C PRO A 327 5.28 -20.06 1.76
N PRO A 328 5.39 -20.40 3.07
CA PRO A 328 6.65 -20.82 3.63
C PRO A 328 7.15 -22.02 2.82
N SER A 329 8.38 -21.96 2.33
CA SER A 329 8.93 -22.96 1.41
C SER A 329 8.98 -24.35 2.03
N TYR A 330 7.90 -25.11 1.87
CA TYR A 330 7.95 -26.56 1.97
C TYR A 330 8.82 -27.07 0.82
N GLY A 331 9.66 -28.06 1.11
CA GLY A 331 10.64 -28.59 0.14
C GLY A 331 9.96 -29.06 -1.14
N ALA A 332 10.72 -29.09 -2.24
CA ALA A 332 10.24 -29.54 -3.53
C ALA A 332 9.79 -31.02 -3.48
N SER A 333 8.49 -31.23 -3.24
CA SER A 333 7.80 -32.51 -3.35
C SER A 333 6.43 -32.28 -3.97
N ASP A 334 6.36 -32.54 -5.27
CA ASP A 334 5.20 -32.45 -6.17
C ASP A 334 4.46 -31.10 -6.30
N GLY A 335 4.00 -30.83 -7.53
CA GLY A 335 3.37 -29.56 -7.93
C GLY A 335 1.95 -29.36 -7.42
N SER A 336 1.63 -29.87 -6.23
CA SER A 336 0.32 -29.75 -5.58
C SER A 336 0.46 -28.96 -4.28
N SER A 337 0.03 -27.70 -4.28
CA SER A 337 -0.03 -26.89 -3.07
C SER A 337 -0.89 -27.61 -2.00
N PRO A 338 -0.34 -27.96 -0.82
CA PRO A 338 -1.12 -28.63 0.22
C PRO A 338 -2.32 -27.79 0.69
N PHE A 339 -2.23 -26.47 0.55
CA PHE A 339 -3.32 -25.55 0.83
C PHE A 339 -4.40 -25.50 -0.27
N ALA A 340 -4.07 -25.81 -1.53
CA ALA A 340 -5.09 -26.06 -2.55
C ALA A 340 -5.90 -27.33 -2.21
N ALA A 341 -5.22 -28.37 -1.70
CA ALA A 341 -5.90 -29.58 -1.22
C ALA A 341 -6.77 -29.33 0.03
N MET A 342 -6.33 -28.51 0.99
CA MET A 342 -7.17 -28.13 2.13
C MET A 342 -8.34 -27.22 1.75
N SER A 343 -8.17 -26.30 0.80
CA SER A 343 -9.26 -25.44 0.32
C SER A 343 -10.29 -26.20 -0.52
N ALA A 344 -9.92 -27.33 -1.12
CA ALA A 344 -10.83 -28.19 -1.87
C ALA A 344 -11.83 -28.97 -0.97
N ALA A 345 -11.65 -28.95 0.35
CA ALA A 345 -12.41 -29.80 1.26
C ALA A 345 -13.74 -29.21 1.76
N ASP A 346 -13.95 -27.88 1.72
CA ASP A 346 -15.15 -27.29 2.39
C ASP A 346 -15.63 -25.90 1.89
N ASP A 347 -15.32 -25.48 0.66
CA ASP A 347 -15.97 -24.31 0.02
C ASP A 347 -16.20 -24.55 -1.49
N PRO A 348 -17.46 -24.54 -1.99
CA PRO A 348 -17.74 -24.85 -3.39
C PRO A 348 -17.30 -23.73 -4.33
N ARG A 349 -16.06 -23.83 -4.84
CA ARG A 349 -15.46 -22.99 -5.91
C ARG A 349 -15.95 -21.54 -5.89
N SER A 350 -15.37 -20.73 -5.03
CA SER A 350 -15.56 -19.27 -4.99
C SER A 350 -15.00 -18.59 -6.26
N THR A 351 -15.69 -18.76 -7.39
CA THR A 351 -15.28 -18.22 -8.69
C THR A 351 -15.40 -16.70 -8.69
N LEU A 352 -14.25 -16.01 -8.79
CA LEU A 352 -14.24 -14.56 -9.02
C LEU A 352 -14.83 -14.27 -10.40
N HIS A 353 -15.96 -13.56 -10.44
CA HIS A 353 -16.54 -12.96 -11.64
C HIS A 353 -16.12 -11.50 -11.74
N VAL A 354 -15.36 -11.15 -12.79
CA VAL A 354 -14.92 -9.77 -13.06
C VAL A 354 -15.83 -9.14 -14.11
N THR A 355 -16.58 -8.09 -13.75
CA THR A 355 -17.30 -7.23 -14.69
C THR A 355 -16.78 -5.80 -14.56
N THR A 356 -15.97 -5.36 -15.52
CA THR A 356 -15.25 -4.07 -15.50
C THR A 356 -16.14 -2.87 -15.90
N LYS A 357 -17.37 -2.80 -15.39
CA LYS A 357 -18.24 -1.64 -15.64
C LYS A 357 -17.87 -0.54 -14.66
N PHE A 358 -17.05 0.41 -15.11
CA PHE A 358 -16.83 1.65 -14.38
C PHE A 358 -18.18 2.38 -14.22
N VAL A 359 -18.45 2.83 -13.00
CA VAL A 359 -19.69 3.54 -12.68
C VAL A 359 -19.54 4.97 -13.21
N GLN A 360 -19.90 5.18 -14.47
CA GLN A 360 -20.13 6.54 -14.96
C GLN A 360 -21.28 7.18 -14.14
N PRO A 361 -21.16 8.45 -13.73
CA PRO A 361 -22.20 9.12 -12.93
C PRO A 361 -23.59 9.15 -13.59
N TRP A 362 -23.65 9.02 -14.92
CA TRP A 362 -24.88 8.92 -15.68
C TRP A 362 -24.66 8.17 -17.01
N PRO A 363 -25.55 7.25 -17.43
CA PRO A 363 -25.47 6.57 -18.72
C PRO A 363 -26.25 7.34 -19.81
N ASP A 364 -25.63 8.35 -20.42
CA ASP A 364 -26.19 9.01 -21.61
C ASP A 364 -25.66 8.41 -22.92
N GLU A 365 -26.57 8.02 -23.82
CA GLU A 365 -26.24 7.43 -25.13
C GLU A 365 -25.51 8.39 -26.09
N GLN A 366 -25.46 9.69 -25.80
CA GLN A 366 -24.81 10.69 -26.67
C GLN A 366 -23.29 10.81 -26.50
N THR A 367 -22.67 10.32 -25.43
CA THR A 367 -21.26 10.67 -25.08
C THR A 367 -20.19 9.86 -25.83
N ARG A 368 -20.48 9.34 -27.03
CA ARG A 368 -19.48 8.67 -27.89
C ARG A 368 -18.41 9.60 -28.48
N LEU A 369 -18.49 10.90 -28.23
CA LEU A 369 -17.55 11.91 -28.74
C LEU A 369 -16.75 12.64 -27.65
N VAL A 370 -16.94 12.32 -26.35
CA VAL A 370 -16.16 12.93 -25.25
C VAL A 370 -15.49 11.84 -24.41
N SER A 371 -14.64 11.06 -25.08
CA SER A 371 -13.64 10.19 -24.46
C SER A 371 -12.29 10.45 -25.13
N GLN A 372 -11.82 11.69 -24.96
CA GLN A 372 -10.51 12.18 -25.43
C GLN A 372 -9.71 12.85 -24.30
N VAL A 373 -10.16 12.74 -23.06
CA VAL A 373 -9.28 12.91 -21.90
C VAL A 373 -8.70 11.53 -21.62
N ASP A 374 -7.43 11.32 -21.99
CA ASP A 374 -6.70 10.15 -21.53
C ASP A 374 -6.79 10.10 -19.99
N PRO A 375 -7.10 8.94 -19.39
CA PRO A 375 -6.96 8.79 -17.95
C PRO A 375 -5.52 9.20 -17.57
N PRO A 376 -5.28 9.95 -16.46
CA PRO A 376 -3.95 10.47 -16.08
C PRO A 376 -2.87 9.40 -15.81
N PHE A 377 -3.23 8.14 -15.98
CA PHE A 377 -2.47 6.92 -15.73
C PHE A 377 -1.28 6.70 -16.69
N PHE A 378 -1.25 7.34 -17.88
CA PHE A 378 -0.25 7.04 -18.92
C PHE A 378 0.28 8.23 -19.73
N SER A 379 0.04 9.47 -19.30
CA SER A 379 0.57 10.64 -20.02
C SER A 379 2.10 10.68 -19.98
N GLN A 380 2.76 10.61 -21.14
CA GLN A 380 4.11 11.16 -21.25
C GLN A 380 4.02 12.68 -20.99
N PRO A 381 5.03 13.31 -20.37
CA PRO A 381 5.11 14.76 -20.30
C PRO A 381 5.39 15.30 -21.71
N SER A 382 4.34 15.61 -22.45
CA SER A 382 4.42 16.37 -23.69
C SER A 382 4.94 17.76 -23.34
N GLY A 383 6.18 18.06 -23.73
CA GLY A 383 6.72 19.41 -23.61
C GLY A 383 5.85 20.43 -24.36
N THR A 384 5.86 21.67 -23.86
CA THR A 384 5.20 22.85 -24.44
C THR A 384 3.67 22.91 -24.37
N SER A 385 3.15 23.34 -23.22
CA SER A 385 2.45 24.64 -23.14
C SER A 385 2.42 25.12 -21.68
N ASP A 386 2.91 26.34 -21.43
CA ASP A 386 2.60 27.04 -20.18
C ASP A 386 1.07 27.25 -20.10
N ASP A 387 0.52 26.96 -18.91
CA ASP A 387 -0.83 27.25 -18.39
C ASP A 387 -1.39 26.07 -17.55
N GLN A 388 -0.57 25.50 -16.67
CA GLN A 388 -1.09 24.69 -15.57
C GLN A 388 -1.47 25.61 -14.41
N ILE A 389 -2.78 25.82 -14.23
CA ILE A 389 -3.33 26.48 -13.04
C ILE A 389 -3.01 25.58 -11.84
N LEU A 390 -2.06 26.01 -11.01
CA LEU A 390 -1.66 25.31 -9.81
C LEU A 390 -2.82 25.31 -8.81
N LEU A 391 -3.22 24.14 -8.30
CA LEU A 391 -4.36 24.06 -7.36
C LEU A 391 -4.12 24.86 -6.07
N ASP A 392 -2.86 25.12 -5.71
CA ASP A 392 -2.48 25.95 -4.57
C ASP A 392 -2.91 27.43 -4.74
N ASP A 393 -2.93 27.98 -5.97
CA ASP A 393 -3.48 29.32 -6.24
C ASP A 393 -5.00 29.35 -5.99
N LEU A 394 -5.70 28.25 -6.28
CA LEU A 394 -7.14 28.14 -6.04
C LEU A 394 -7.46 28.20 -4.55
N PHE A 395 -6.65 27.56 -3.69
CA PHE A 395 -6.84 27.58 -2.24
C PHE A 395 -6.32 28.88 -1.58
N SER A 396 -5.27 29.49 -2.12
CA SER A 396 -4.76 30.80 -1.68
C SER A 396 -5.81 31.91 -1.84
N GLN A 397 -6.60 31.88 -2.91
CA GLN A 397 -7.71 32.82 -3.12
C GLN A 397 -8.79 32.77 -2.01
N PHE A 398 -9.00 31.63 -1.36
CA PHE A 398 -9.94 31.53 -0.23
C PHE A 398 -9.37 32.08 1.08
N GLN A 399 -8.04 32.08 1.27
CA GLN A 399 -7.41 32.66 2.46
C GLN A 399 -7.39 34.20 2.38
N ASP A 400 -7.16 34.77 1.21
CA ASP A 400 -7.04 36.23 1.02
C ASP A 400 -8.38 36.97 1.25
N VAL A 401 -9.52 36.32 0.95
CA VAL A 401 -10.87 36.82 1.26
C VAL A 401 -11.11 36.90 2.78
N ALA A 402 -10.61 35.92 3.55
CA ALA A 402 -10.73 35.91 5.01
C ALA A 402 -9.89 37.00 5.69
N ILE A 403 -8.75 37.37 5.10
CA ILE A 403 -7.84 38.39 5.63
C ILE A 403 -8.34 39.81 5.27
N ARG A 404 -8.82 40.04 4.05
CA ARG A 404 -9.42 41.35 3.67
C ARG A 404 -10.71 41.68 4.41
N GLY A 405 -11.46 40.68 4.88
CA GLY A 405 -12.69 40.89 5.66
C GLY A 405 -12.49 41.49 7.07
N ARG A 406 -11.24 41.61 7.56
CA ARG A 406 -10.95 41.97 8.96
C ARG A 406 -10.40 43.39 9.17
N ALA A 407 -10.32 44.21 8.12
CA ALA A 407 -9.55 45.46 8.13
C ALA A 407 -10.30 46.73 7.65
N THR A 408 -11.62 46.81 7.80
CA THR A 408 -12.37 48.08 7.59
C THR A 408 -13.58 48.26 8.52
N THR A 409 -13.82 49.53 8.85
CA THR A 409 -15.05 50.15 9.41
C THR A 409 -15.51 49.78 10.83
N ASN A 410 -15.14 50.67 11.75
CA ASN A 410 -15.94 51.04 12.92
C ASN A 410 -17.33 51.59 12.53
N ASN A 411 -18.32 51.29 13.37
CA ASN A 411 -19.54 52.04 13.68
C ASN A 411 -20.64 52.31 12.61
N GLN A 412 -21.87 52.05 13.08
CA GLN A 412 -23.20 52.55 12.68
C GLN A 412 -23.95 51.89 11.51
N ASP A 413 -25.22 51.64 11.83
CA ASP A 413 -26.41 51.32 11.03
C ASP A 413 -26.43 50.06 10.15
N VAL A 414 -27.04 49.01 10.72
CA VAL A 414 -27.50 47.79 10.04
C VAL A 414 -28.98 47.94 9.70
N PRO A 415 -29.38 47.58 8.47
CA PRO A 415 -30.60 46.78 8.28
C PRO A 415 -30.30 45.41 7.65
N ASP A 416 -31.14 44.44 7.98
CA ASP A 416 -30.98 43.01 7.71
C ASP A 416 -30.70 42.63 6.25
N LEU A 417 -29.85 41.61 6.05
CA LEU A 417 -30.21 40.47 5.20
C LEU A 417 -29.42 39.19 5.53
N PHE A 418 -30.16 38.09 5.68
CA PHE A 418 -29.72 36.69 5.76
C PHE A 418 -28.78 36.24 6.90
N ALA A 419 -29.39 35.93 8.05
CA ALA A 419 -28.86 34.93 8.98
C ALA A 419 -29.81 33.71 9.04
N PHE A 420 -29.33 32.53 8.61
CA PHE A 420 -29.99 31.25 8.91
C PHE A 420 -29.22 30.55 10.03
N GLN A 421 -29.73 30.66 11.25
CA GLN A 421 -29.06 30.19 12.45
C GLN A 421 -29.66 28.85 12.90
N ALA A 422 -28.88 27.76 12.81
CA ALA A 422 -29.26 26.49 13.42
C ALA A 422 -29.22 26.63 14.95
N ARG A 423 -30.29 26.20 15.63
CA ARG A 423 -30.40 26.23 17.10
C ARG A 423 -30.86 24.87 17.60
N ASP A 424 -29.96 24.16 18.26
CA ASP A 424 -30.34 23.05 19.14
C ASP A 424 -30.98 23.60 20.41
N THR A 425 -32.11 23.01 20.83
CA THR A 425 -32.39 22.55 22.20
C THR A 425 -33.86 22.16 22.35
N LEU A 426 -34.14 20.93 22.80
CA LEU A 426 -35.39 20.61 23.51
C LEU A 426 -35.12 19.62 24.64
N ALA A 427 -35.44 20.05 25.86
CA ALA A 427 -35.36 19.27 27.10
C ALA A 427 -36.78 19.13 27.71
N PRO A 428 -37.01 18.22 28.67
CA PRO A 428 -38.34 17.62 28.89
C PRO A 428 -39.24 18.37 29.91
N ARG A 429 -40.53 18.02 29.94
CA ARG A 429 -41.47 18.36 31.02
C ARG A 429 -42.41 17.21 31.41
N THR A 430 -42.91 17.24 32.64
CA THR A 430 -43.45 16.10 33.40
C THR A 430 -44.86 16.33 33.98
N GLY A 431 -45.61 15.23 34.22
CA GLY A 431 -46.81 15.16 35.09
C GLY A 431 -48.16 15.43 34.40
N LYS A 432 -49.31 14.82 34.78
CA LYS A 432 -49.66 14.02 35.98
C LYS A 432 -50.76 12.96 35.72
N VAL A 433 -50.59 11.78 36.35
CA VAL A 433 -51.48 11.04 37.29
C VAL A 433 -52.95 10.70 36.95
N ALA A 434 -53.25 9.39 36.90
CA ALA A 434 -54.32 8.61 37.58
C ALA A 434 -54.29 7.15 37.04
N GLN A 435 -54.57 6.03 37.71
CA GLN A 435 -54.73 5.57 39.10
C GLN A 435 -54.68 4.00 39.04
N ARG A 436 -54.63 3.29 40.18
CA ARG A 436 -54.40 1.81 40.33
C ARG A 436 -55.73 1.02 40.38
N PRO A 437 -55.77 -0.34 40.30
CA PRO A 437 -55.25 -1.28 41.34
C PRO A 437 -54.56 -2.57 40.80
N GLN A 438 -53.60 -3.16 41.55
CA GLN A 438 -53.62 -4.49 42.24
C GLN A 438 -53.89 -5.71 41.32
N GLN A 439 -53.22 -6.86 41.38
CA GLN A 439 -52.44 -7.57 42.43
C GLN A 439 -51.30 -8.38 41.72
N ALA A 440 -50.38 -9.17 42.30
CA ALA A 440 -50.04 -9.61 43.68
C ALA A 440 -48.50 -9.87 43.76
N GLU A 441 -48.03 -10.80 44.62
CA GLU A 441 -46.62 -11.20 44.83
C GLU A 441 -46.44 -12.73 44.75
N HIS A 442 -45.27 -13.24 44.31
CA HIS A 442 -44.36 -14.02 45.19
C HIS A 442 -43.03 -14.48 44.51
N ARG A 443 -41.96 -14.43 45.32
CA ARG A 443 -40.62 -15.06 45.16
C ARG A 443 -40.56 -16.34 46.06
N PRO A 444 -39.46 -17.12 46.12
CA PRO A 444 -38.60 -17.72 45.08
C PRO A 444 -38.24 -19.21 45.43
N ALA A 445 -37.08 -19.70 44.95
CA ALA A 445 -36.23 -20.80 45.48
C ALA A 445 -36.28 -22.18 44.79
N GLY A 446 -35.13 -22.87 44.77
CA GLY A 446 -34.97 -24.27 44.35
C GLY A 446 -33.58 -24.64 43.80
N LEU A 447 -32.69 -25.18 44.65
CA LEU A 447 -31.46 -25.88 44.21
C LEU A 447 -31.79 -27.26 43.62
N GLY A 448 -30.91 -27.82 42.79
CA GLY A 448 -30.95 -29.24 42.41
C GLY A 448 -29.75 -29.65 41.55
N PHE A 449 -28.93 -30.59 42.05
CA PHE A 449 -27.82 -31.21 41.33
C PHE A 449 -28.31 -32.18 40.24
N HIS A 450 -27.56 -32.31 39.15
CA HIS A 450 -26.89 -33.58 38.85
C HIS A 450 -25.65 -33.44 37.96
#